data_AF-A0A9N7P2V8-F1
#
_entry.id   AF-A0A9N7P2V8-F1
#
_cell.length_a   1.000
_cell.length_b   1.000
_cell.length_c   1.000
_cell.angle_alpha   90.00
_cell.angle_beta   90.00
_cell.angle_gamma   90.00
#
_symmetry.space_group_name_H-M   'P 1'
#
loop_
_entity.id
_entity.type
_entity.pdbx_description
1 polymer ?
#
loop_
_entity_poly.entity_id
_entity_poly.type
_entity_poly.pdbx_seq_one_letter_code
_entity_poly.pdbx_strand_id
1 'polypeptide(L)'
;MQTYRLSGVVWIHSGRVARSLEPVVEQRGKSGGTDNGSGQAEVKKRKKLKGKREVVRWLKFFRYKKKKDYERMTPEEKILYKLNKARKKEERLLEALQKIEPKDSSETTHDPEILTPEEHFYFLKMGEKCKNYVPIGRRGIYKGVILNMHLHWKKHQTLQVIVKTFSPEEVKDIASELARLSGGIVLDIQEDNTIIMYRGKNYSQPPTEIMSPRTTLSRKKVLFRAFHFLISSQLVVLESYYERYFSQITTRTFSSMLILRMIC
;
A
#
# COMPACT_ATOMS: atom_id res chain seq x y z
N MET A 1 -34.68 21.64 20.05
CA MET A 1 -34.80 21.46 18.58
C MET A 1 -34.22 22.68 17.88
N GLN A 2 -33.49 22.46 16.78
CA GLN A 2 -32.85 23.43 15.84
C GLN A 2 -31.61 24.19 16.36
N THR A 3 -30.38 23.69 16.17
CA THR A 3 -29.51 23.63 14.96
C THR A 3 -29.01 24.97 14.45
N TYR A 4 -27.74 25.29 14.73
CA TYR A 4 -26.95 26.29 14.02
C TYR A 4 -25.80 25.61 13.26
N ARG A 5 -25.74 25.85 11.95
CA ARG A 5 -24.76 25.32 10.99
C ARG A 5 -23.36 25.88 11.27
N LEU A 6 -22.37 25.00 11.39
CA LEU A 6 -20.96 25.33 11.21
C LEU A 6 -20.48 24.79 9.86
N SER A 7 -20.40 25.64 8.84
CA SER A 7 -19.73 25.33 7.57
C SER A 7 -18.40 26.08 7.49
N GLY A 8 -17.33 25.47 8.00
CA GLY A 8 -15.94 25.93 7.79
C GLY A 8 -15.28 25.10 6.69
N VAL A 9 -15.12 25.67 5.50
CA VAL A 9 -14.33 25.07 4.41
C VAL A 9 -12.88 25.49 4.60
N VAL A 10 -12.03 24.57 5.05
CA VAL A 10 -10.58 24.79 5.18
C VAL A 10 -9.90 24.60 3.82
N TRP A 11 -9.37 25.68 3.25
CA TRP A 11 -8.58 25.67 2.02
C TRP A 11 -7.09 25.40 2.34
N ILE A 12 -6.63 24.17 2.17
CA ILE A 12 -5.20 23.85 2.27
C ILE A 12 -4.52 24.18 0.95
N HIS A 13 -3.69 25.22 0.98
CA HIS A 13 -2.82 25.64 -0.12
C HIS A 13 -1.67 24.64 -0.25
N SER A 14 -1.58 23.90 -1.37
CA SER A 14 -0.37 23.13 -1.68
C SER A 14 0.79 24.07 -1.99
N GLY A 15 1.78 24.08 -1.09
CA GLY A 15 3.04 24.78 -1.23
C GLY A 15 3.87 24.33 -2.45
N ARG A 16 4.71 25.27 -2.89
CA ARG A 16 5.56 25.25 -4.08
C ARG A 16 6.74 24.28 -3.89
N VAL A 17 6.72 23.12 -4.54
CA VAL A 17 7.92 22.27 -4.66
C VAL A 17 8.75 22.76 -5.84
N ALA A 18 9.93 23.30 -5.53
CA ALA A 18 10.94 23.67 -6.52
C ALA A 18 11.41 22.41 -7.27
N ARG A 19 11.35 22.48 -8.61
CA ARG A 19 11.99 21.50 -9.49
C ARG A 19 13.39 22.01 -9.79
N SER A 20 14.42 21.37 -9.25
CA SER A 20 15.75 21.35 -9.85
C SER A 20 16.08 19.88 -10.15
N LEU A 21 16.01 19.54 -11.43
CA LEU A 21 16.66 18.36 -11.98
C LEU A 21 17.50 18.90 -13.15
N GLU A 22 18.80 19.03 -12.90
CA GLU A 22 19.84 19.11 -13.92
C GLU A 22 19.75 17.87 -14.83
N PRO A 23 19.89 17.99 -16.16
CA PRO A 23 19.97 16.83 -17.02
C PRO A 23 21.41 16.33 -17.11
N VAL A 24 21.64 15.09 -16.65
CA VAL A 24 22.86 14.33 -16.97
C VAL A 24 22.84 14.02 -18.47
N VAL A 25 23.80 14.60 -19.19
CA VAL A 25 24.11 14.31 -20.60
C VAL A 25 25.03 13.10 -20.64
N GLU A 26 24.58 12.01 -21.25
CA GLU A 26 25.47 10.92 -21.65
C GLU A 26 25.56 10.92 -23.19
N GLN A 27 26.74 11.31 -23.68
CA GLN A 27 27.08 11.29 -25.10
C GLN A 27 27.43 9.85 -25.50
N ARG A 28 26.79 9.32 -26.56
CA ARG A 28 27.31 8.17 -27.31
C ARG A 28 27.37 8.51 -28.79
N GLY A 29 28.52 8.18 -29.38
CA GLY A 29 29.04 8.74 -30.62
C GLY A 29 28.33 8.34 -31.92
N LYS A 30 28.61 9.16 -32.93
CA LYS A 30 28.34 8.96 -34.36
C LYS A 30 29.19 7.82 -34.93
N SER A 31 28.58 6.97 -35.77
CA SER A 31 29.27 6.36 -36.92
C SER A 31 28.26 5.86 -37.97
N GLY A 32 28.43 6.34 -39.22
CA GLY A 32 28.18 5.62 -40.48
C GLY A 32 26.75 5.21 -40.85
N GLY A 33 26.19 5.81 -41.91
CA GLY A 33 24.89 5.44 -42.47
C GLY A 33 24.94 4.26 -43.44
N THR A 34 23.77 3.68 -43.71
CA THR A 34 23.31 3.22 -45.03
C THR A 34 21.78 3.19 -45.00
N ASP A 35 21.22 3.68 -46.10
CA ASP A 35 19.81 3.82 -46.44
C ASP A 35 19.09 2.47 -46.54
N ASN A 36 17.85 2.40 -46.05
CA ASN A 36 16.77 1.62 -46.66
C ASN A 36 15.43 1.88 -45.94
N GLY A 37 14.45 2.30 -46.74
CA GLY A 37 13.15 2.78 -46.30
C GLY A 37 12.26 1.73 -45.63
N SER A 38 11.60 2.15 -44.55
CA SER A 38 10.29 1.64 -44.14
C SER A 38 9.56 2.76 -43.41
N GLY A 39 8.31 3.02 -43.82
CA GLY A 39 7.51 4.15 -43.35
C GLY A 39 7.30 4.12 -41.83
N GLN A 40 8.05 4.96 -41.12
CA GLN A 40 7.80 5.23 -39.71
C GLN A 40 6.65 6.22 -39.61
N ALA A 41 5.53 5.79 -39.02
CA ALA A 41 4.50 6.68 -38.54
C ALA A 41 5.15 7.69 -37.59
N GLU A 42 5.26 8.95 -38.02
CA GLU A 42 5.81 10.05 -37.23
C GLU A 42 5.12 10.07 -35.86
N VAL A 43 5.85 9.75 -34.80
CA VAL A 43 5.42 10.00 -33.43
C VAL A 43 5.39 11.52 -33.26
N LYS A 44 4.25 12.15 -33.57
CA LYS A 44 4.04 13.60 -33.40
C LYS A 44 4.44 14.00 -31.97
N LYS A 45 5.64 14.58 -31.82
CA LYS A 45 6.13 15.09 -30.54
C LYS A 45 5.11 16.11 -30.04
N ARG A 46 4.42 15.79 -28.93
CA ARG A 46 3.47 16.69 -28.27
C ARG A 46 4.15 18.04 -28.04
N LYS A 47 3.65 19.11 -28.70
CA LYS A 47 4.14 20.48 -28.49
C LYS A 47 4.05 20.81 -27.00
N LYS A 48 5.19 21.13 -26.37
CA LYS A 48 5.24 21.49 -24.94
C LYS A 48 4.43 22.78 -24.76
N LEU A 49 3.40 22.74 -23.92
CA LEU A 49 2.58 23.91 -23.55
C LEU A 49 3.47 24.93 -22.86
N LYS A 50 3.47 26.19 -23.32
CA LYS A 50 4.31 27.24 -22.77
C LYS A 50 3.50 28.09 -21.80
N GLY A 51 3.90 28.07 -20.53
CA GLY A 51 3.36 28.95 -19.50
C GLY A 51 2.12 28.43 -18.77
N LYS A 52 1.86 29.02 -17.59
CA LYS A 52 0.82 28.57 -16.65
C LYS A 52 -0.59 28.64 -17.24
N ARG A 53 -0.90 29.66 -18.04
CA ARG A 53 -2.25 29.89 -18.61
C ARG A 53 -2.64 28.82 -19.63
N GLU A 54 -1.71 28.43 -20.51
CA GLU A 54 -1.95 27.37 -21.49
C GLU A 54 -2.14 26.00 -20.83
N VAL A 55 -1.32 25.68 -19.83
CA VAL A 55 -1.45 24.44 -19.05
C VAL A 55 -2.81 24.37 -18.36
N VAL A 56 -3.29 25.46 -17.76
CA VAL A 56 -4.62 25.51 -17.12
C VAL A 56 -5.74 25.34 -18.15
N ARG A 57 -5.66 26.01 -19.30
CA ARG A 57 -6.65 25.87 -20.38
C ARG A 57 -6.72 24.43 -20.89
N TRP A 58 -5.56 23.81 -21.07
CA TRP A 58 -5.43 22.40 -21.45
C TRP A 58 -6.04 21.47 -20.38
N LEU A 59 -5.70 21.65 -19.10
CA LEU A 59 -6.30 20.86 -18.00
C LEU A 59 -7.83 21.01 -17.93
N LYS A 60 -8.36 22.23 -18.15
CA LYS A 60 -9.82 22.47 -18.23
C LYS A 60 -10.43 21.69 -19.38
N PHE A 61 -9.81 21.70 -20.55
CA PHE A 61 -10.27 20.92 -21.71
C PHE A 61 -10.29 19.42 -21.42
N PHE A 62 -9.25 18.85 -20.80
CA PHE A 62 -9.23 17.42 -20.43
C PHE A 62 -10.32 17.06 -19.41
N ARG A 63 -10.56 17.91 -18.40
CA ARG A 63 -11.61 17.70 -17.41
C ARG A 63 -13.00 17.76 -18.06
N TYR A 64 -13.22 18.72 -18.96
CA TYR A 64 -14.46 18.85 -19.71
C TYR A 64 -14.70 17.64 -20.63
N LYS A 65 -13.71 17.27 -21.45
CA LYS A 65 -13.80 16.11 -22.35
C LYS A 65 -14.09 14.83 -21.57
N LYS A 66 -13.33 14.56 -20.51
CA LYS A 66 -13.52 13.39 -19.65
C LYS A 66 -14.90 13.35 -18.99
N LYS A 67 -15.46 14.50 -18.61
CA LYS A 67 -16.82 14.61 -18.08
C LYS A 67 -17.85 14.29 -19.16
N LYS A 68 -17.70 14.85 -20.37
CA LYS A 68 -18.60 14.60 -21.50
C LYS A 68 -18.58 13.16 -21.98
N ASP A 69 -17.39 12.56 -22.08
CA ASP A 69 -17.24 11.14 -22.42
C ASP A 69 -17.92 10.26 -21.34
N TYR A 70 -17.76 10.61 -20.05
CA TYR A 70 -18.44 9.90 -18.96
C TYR A 70 -19.97 10.07 -18.97
N GLU A 71 -20.49 11.23 -19.33
CA GLU A 71 -21.93 11.46 -19.47
C GLU A 71 -22.53 10.59 -20.58
N ARG A 72 -21.82 10.46 -21.70
CA ARG A 72 -22.23 9.69 -22.89
C ARG A 72 -22.17 8.18 -22.73
N MET A 73 -21.38 7.66 -21.78
CA MET A 73 -21.23 6.22 -21.56
C MET A 73 -22.53 5.56 -21.06
N THR A 74 -22.76 4.32 -21.50
CA THR A 74 -23.83 3.46 -20.97
C THR A 74 -23.57 3.12 -19.50
N PRO A 75 -24.59 2.65 -18.74
CA PRO A 75 -24.40 2.22 -17.35
C PRO A 75 -23.30 1.14 -17.21
N GLU A 76 -23.24 0.19 -18.15
CA GLU A 76 -22.23 -0.87 -18.20
C GLU A 76 -20.82 -0.31 -18.42
N GLU A 77 -20.65 0.56 -19.42
CA GLU A 77 -19.39 1.24 -19.70
C GLU A 77 -18.91 2.08 -18.52
N LYS A 78 -19.84 2.72 -17.78
CA LYS A 78 -19.52 3.48 -16.56
C LYS A 78 -18.98 2.57 -15.46
N ILE A 79 -19.48 1.35 -15.33
CA ILE A 79 -18.99 0.39 -14.34
C ILE A 79 -17.60 -0.11 -14.75
N LEU A 80 -17.42 -0.54 -16.01
CA LEU A 80 -16.12 -0.93 -16.55
C LEU A 80 -15.06 0.17 -16.43
N TYR A 81 -15.46 1.42 -16.69
CA TYR A 81 -14.59 2.58 -16.51
C TYR A 81 -14.15 2.76 -15.05
N LYS A 82 -15.05 2.55 -14.07
CA LYS A 82 -14.70 2.62 -12.64
C LYS A 82 -13.74 1.49 -12.23
N LEU A 83 -14.00 0.26 -12.70
CA LEU A 83 -13.13 -0.90 -12.46
C LEU A 83 -11.71 -0.69 -13.03
N ASN A 84 -11.61 -0.35 -14.32
CA ASN A 84 -10.32 -0.08 -14.97
C ASN A 84 -9.57 1.09 -14.32
N LYS A 85 -10.29 2.09 -13.81
CA LYS A 85 -9.69 3.21 -13.07
C LYS A 85 -9.16 2.78 -11.71
N ALA A 86 -9.84 1.87 -11.02
CA ALA A 86 -9.38 1.30 -9.76
C ALA A 86 -8.14 0.42 -9.97
N ARG A 87 -8.17 -0.51 -10.95
CA ARG A 87 -7.02 -1.38 -11.32
C ARG A 87 -5.77 -0.56 -11.66
N LYS A 88 -5.91 0.44 -12.55
CA LYS A 88 -4.79 1.35 -12.88
C LYS A 88 -4.25 2.13 -11.68
N LYS A 89 -5.06 2.34 -10.64
CA LYS A 89 -4.61 3.02 -9.43
C LYS A 89 -3.85 2.06 -8.53
N GLU A 90 -4.29 0.82 -8.42
CA GLU A 90 -3.60 -0.27 -7.73
C GLU A 90 -2.24 -0.57 -8.36
N GLU A 91 -2.17 -0.76 -9.68
CA GLU A 91 -0.93 -0.97 -10.44
C GLU A 91 0.10 0.13 -10.18
N ARG A 92 -0.31 1.41 -10.24
CA ARG A 92 0.59 2.54 -9.94
C ARG A 92 1.11 2.53 -8.51
N LEU A 93 0.32 2.03 -7.57
CA LEU A 93 0.74 1.92 -6.17
C LEU A 93 1.74 0.77 -6.00
N LEU A 94 1.52 -0.35 -6.67
CA LEU A 94 2.46 -1.47 -6.72
C LEU A 94 3.79 -1.06 -7.35
N GLU A 95 3.77 -0.39 -8.50
CA GLU A 95 4.98 0.16 -9.12
C GLU A 95 5.72 1.14 -8.20
N ALA A 96 4.98 1.98 -7.47
CA ALA A 96 5.58 2.91 -6.50
C ALA A 96 6.17 2.17 -5.30
N LEU A 97 5.55 1.08 -4.84
CA LEU A 97 6.06 0.23 -3.76
C LEU A 97 7.35 -0.48 -4.18
N GLN A 98 7.38 -1.07 -5.38
CA GLN A 98 8.55 -1.77 -5.92
C GLN A 98 9.76 -0.83 -6.03
N LYS A 99 9.56 0.44 -6.41
CA LYS A 99 10.65 1.45 -6.46
C LYS A 99 11.17 1.86 -5.08
N ILE A 100 10.37 1.69 -4.04
CA ILE A 100 10.71 2.06 -2.66
C ILE A 100 11.33 0.87 -1.91
N GLU A 101 11.12 -0.36 -2.37
CA GLU A 101 11.76 -1.54 -1.81
C GLU A 101 13.26 -1.54 -2.12
N PRO A 102 14.13 -1.33 -1.11
CA PRO A 102 15.53 -1.67 -1.29
C PRO A 102 15.63 -3.18 -1.52
N LYS A 103 16.47 -3.61 -2.46
CA LYS A 103 16.83 -5.01 -2.65
C LYS A 103 17.43 -5.50 -1.33
N ASP A 104 16.83 -6.51 -0.71
CA ASP A 104 17.13 -6.93 0.67
C ASP A 104 18.64 -7.12 0.86
N SER A 105 19.25 -6.18 1.58
CA SER A 105 20.65 -6.25 1.95
C SER A 105 20.74 -7.00 3.27
N SER A 106 21.40 -8.16 3.20
CA SER A 106 21.88 -9.02 4.28
C SER A 106 20.84 -9.49 5.28
N GLU A 107 20.58 -10.80 5.27
CA GLU A 107 20.14 -11.55 6.44
C GLU A 107 21.03 -11.16 7.62
N THR A 108 20.48 -10.43 8.58
CA THR A 108 21.05 -10.39 9.92
C THR A 108 20.79 -11.77 10.49
N THR A 109 21.80 -12.64 10.47
CA THR A 109 21.79 -13.94 11.16
C THR A 109 21.43 -13.69 12.62
N HIS A 110 20.16 -13.88 12.95
CA HIS A 110 19.72 -13.91 14.32
C HIS A 110 20.27 -15.21 14.89
N ASP A 111 21.26 -15.11 15.78
CA ASP A 111 21.66 -16.23 16.61
C ASP A 111 20.51 -16.47 17.59
N PRO A 112 19.71 -17.54 17.44
CA PRO A 112 18.70 -17.83 18.42
C PRO A 112 19.45 -18.24 19.69
N GLU A 113 19.60 -17.32 20.65
CA GLU A 113 19.89 -17.70 22.03
C GLU A 113 18.87 -18.79 22.38
N ILE A 114 19.31 -20.06 22.46
CA ILE A 114 18.43 -21.20 22.67
C ILE A 114 17.85 -21.04 24.07
N LEU A 115 16.61 -20.56 24.13
CA LEU A 115 15.86 -20.40 25.36
C LEU A 115 15.52 -21.80 25.87
N THR A 116 15.82 -22.10 27.14
CA THR A 116 15.45 -23.41 27.67
C THR A 116 13.92 -23.52 27.72
N PRO A 117 13.34 -24.73 27.64
CA PRO A 117 11.89 -24.90 27.70
C PRO A 117 11.25 -24.28 28.95
N GLU A 118 11.96 -24.32 30.08
CA GLU A 118 11.52 -23.73 31.35
C GLU A 118 11.49 -22.21 31.29
N GLU A 119 12.55 -21.60 30.76
CA GLU A 119 12.62 -20.16 30.55
C GLU A 119 11.55 -19.71 29.55
N HIS A 120 11.35 -20.46 28.46
CA HIS A 120 10.31 -20.19 27.47
C HIS A 120 8.92 -20.17 28.11
N PHE A 121 8.59 -21.18 28.91
CA PHE A 121 7.31 -21.25 29.60
C PHE A 121 7.13 -20.10 30.61
N TYR A 122 8.19 -19.75 31.35
CA TYR A 122 8.17 -18.63 32.29
C TYR A 122 7.88 -17.30 31.59
N PHE A 123 8.60 -17.00 30.51
CA PHE A 123 8.41 -15.77 29.75
C PHE A 123 7.07 -15.73 29.04
N LEU A 124 6.58 -16.87 28.56
CA LEU A 124 5.25 -16.97 27.95
C LEU A 124 4.16 -16.61 28.96
N LYS A 125 4.18 -17.23 30.16
CA LYS A 125 3.21 -16.91 31.22
C LYS A 125 3.30 -15.47 31.71
N MET A 126 4.51 -14.90 31.76
CA MET A 126 4.70 -13.49 32.08
C MET A 126 4.16 -12.57 30.96
N GLY A 127 4.39 -12.93 29.69
CA GLY A 127 3.91 -12.23 28.51
C GLY A 127 2.39 -12.23 28.41
N GLU A 128 1.73 -13.35 28.68
CA GLU A 128 0.26 -13.47 28.72
C GLU A 128 -0.37 -12.52 29.76
N LYS A 129 0.26 -12.39 30.94
CA LYS A 129 -0.24 -11.52 32.02
C LYS A 129 0.12 -10.04 31.84
N CYS A 130 0.99 -9.70 30.88
CA CYS A 130 1.48 -8.33 30.74
C CYS A 130 0.39 -7.42 30.13
N LYS A 131 0.36 -6.16 30.57
CA LYS A 131 -0.59 -5.14 30.06
C LYS A 131 0.01 -4.27 28.95
N ASN A 132 1.27 -4.52 28.60
CA ASN A 132 2.01 -3.71 27.63
C ASN A 132 1.78 -4.27 26.24
N TYR A 133 1.09 -3.51 25.40
CA TYR A 133 0.78 -3.93 24.05
C TYR A 133 1.15 -2.89 23.01
N VAL A 134 1.52 -3.38 21.82
CA VAL A 134 1.78 -2.57 20.63
C VAL A 134 0.75 -2.94 19.56
N PRO A 135 -0.19 -2.04 19.21
CA PRO A 135 -1.19 -2.35 18.19
C PRO A 135 -0.61 -2.17 16.78
N ILE A 136 -0.79 -3.18 15.93
CA ILE A 136 -0.53 -3.12 14.49
C ILE A 136 -1.87 -3.15 13.76
N GLY A 137 -2.15 -2.11 12.97
CA GLY A 137 -3.33 -2.09 12.09
C GLY A 137 -2.93 -2.21 10.62
N ARG A 138 -3.83 -1.88 9.69
CA ARG A 138 -3.63 -1.90 8.22
C ARG A 138 -2.34 -1.28 7.69
N ARG A 139 -1.71 -0.41 8.48
CA ARG A 139 -0.42 0.20 8.17
C ARG A 139 0.73 -0.83 8.17
N GLY A 140 0.58 -1.96 8.88
CA GLY A 140 1.60 -3.00 9.02
C GLY A 140 2.78 -2.53 9.88
N ILE A 141 3.89 -3.27 9.78
CA ILE A 141 5.13 -2.98 10.50
C ILE A 141 5.80 -1.73 9.90
N TYR A 142 6.14 -0.80 10.77
CA TYR A 142 6.95 0.36 10.41
C TYR A 142 7.83 0.74 11.59
N LYS A 143 8.79 1.64 11.37
CA LYS A 143 9.78 1.99 12.39
C LYS A 143 9.20 2.47 13.72
N GLY A 144 8.07 3.16 13.71
CA GLY A 144 7.43 3.59 14.95
C GLY A 144 6.94 2.40 15.78
N VAL A 145 6.55 1.28 15.16
CA VAL A 145 6.18 0.03 15.87
C VAL A 145 7.42 -0.54 16.57
N ILE A 146 8.51 -0.72 15.82
CA ILE A 146 9.77 -1.26 16.36
C ILE A 146 10.31 -0.37 17.48
N LEU A 147 10.30 0.96 17.28
CA LEU A 147 10.69 1.91 18.32
C LEU A 147 9.79 1.78 19.56
N ASN A 148 8.48 1.66 19.37
CA ASN A 148 7.55 1.50 20.49
C ASN A 148 7.81 0.20 21.26
N MET A 149 8.15 -0.89 20.56
CA MET A 149 8.58 -2.14 21.19
C MET A 149 9.82 -1.94 22.06
N HIS A 150 10.87 -1.29 21.53
CA HIS A 150 12.08 -0.99 22.29
C HIS A 150 11.83 -0.08 23.51
N LEU A 151 10.87 0.84 23.43
CA LEU A 151 10.47 1.67 24.55
C LEU A 151 9.81 0.84 25.67
N HIS A 152 8.97 -0.13 25.33
CA HIS A 152 8.43 -1.09 26.32
C HIS A 152 9.53 -1.97 26.90
N TRP A 153 10.46 -2.45 26.06
CA TRP A 153 11.56 -3.32 26.48
C TRP A 153 12.59 -2.68 27.41
N LYS A 154 12.58 -1.34 27.52
CA LYS A 154 13.40 -0.61 28.51
C LYS A 154 13.00 -0.96 29.95
N LYS A 155 11.71 -1.20 30.21
CA LYS A 155 11.18 -1.46 31.56
C LYS A 155 10.64 -2.88 31.73
N HIS A 156 10.26 -3.52 30.63
CA HIS A 156 9.61 -4.82 30.64
C HIS A 156 10.40 -5.81 29.79
N GLN A 157 10.39 -7.07 30.17
CA GLN A 157 11.11 -8.10 29.42
C GLN A 157 10.29 -8.65 28.25
N THR A 158 8.96 -8.68 28.41
CA THR A 158 7.99 -9.16 27.43
C THR A 158 7.03 -8.05 27.01
N LEU A 159 6.46 -8.20 25.81
CA LEU A 159 5.39 -7.34 25.31
C LEU A 159 4.43 -8.17 24.44
N GLN A 160 3.19 -7.68 24.32
CA GLN A 160 2.21 -8.21 23.38
C GLN A 160 2.14 -7.33 22.13
N VAL A 161 2.02 -7.92 20.96
CA VAL A 161 1.76 -7.21 19.70
C VAL A 161 0.40 -7.65 19.20
N ILE A 162 -0.57 -6.73 19.23
CA ILE A 162 -1.95 -7.03 18.81
C ILE A 162 -2.09 -6.67 17.35
N VAL A 163 -2.23 -7.67 16.49
CA VAL A 163 -2.35 -7.49 15.04
C VAL A 163 -3.83 -7.48 14.65
N LYS A 164 -4.30 -6.33 14.16
CA LYS A 164 -5.67 -6.17 13.65
C LYS A 164 -5.66 -6.24 12.14
N THR A 165 -6.73 -6.79 11.54
CA THR A 165 -7.05 -6.73 10.09
C THR A 165 -6.26 -7.64 9.15
N PHE A 166 -5.38 -8.49 9.65
CA PHE A 166 -4.59 -9.44 8.84
C PHE A 166 -5.06 -10.88 9.06
N SER A 167 -4.77 -11.77 8.11
CA SER A 167 -5.04 -13.21 8.26
C SER A 167 -4.04 -13.88 9.21
N PRO A 168 -4.35 -15.05 9.80
CA PRO A 168 -3.42 -15.77 10.68
C PRO A 168 -2.10 -16.14 10.00
N GLU A 169 -2.11 -16.36 8.68
CA GLU A 169 -0.91 -16.63 7.88
C GLU A 169 -0.04 -15.37 7.77
N GLU A 170 -0.64 -14.22 7.43
CA GLU A 170 0.06 -12.94 7.40
C GLU A 170 0.61 -12.54 8.79
N VAL A 171 -0.06 -12.94 9.86
CA VAL A 171 0.41 -12.70 11.24
C VAL A 171 1.71 -13.46 11.53
N LYS A 172 1.89 -14.67 10.98
CA LYS A 172 3.16 -15.42 11.09
C LYS A 172 4.30 -14.72 10.34
N ASP A 173 4.02 -14.19 9.16
CA ASP A 173 4.98 -13.39 8.39
C ASP A 173 5.36 -12.11 9.15
N ILE A 174 4.36 -11.44 9.74
CA ILE A 174 4.56 -10.26 10.58
C ILE A 174 5.42 -10.61 11.80
N ALA A 175 5.16 -11.74 12.47
CA ALA A 175 5.94 -12.18 13.62
C ALA A 175 7.42 -12.41 13.24
N SER A 176 7.66 -13.07 12.10
CA SER A 176 9.00 -13.33 11.57
C SER A 176 9.74 -12.03 11.23
N GLU A 177 9.05 -11.10 10.58
CA GLU A 177 9.61 -9.79 10.23
C GLU A 177 9.86 -8.91 11.46
N LEU A 178 8.99 -8.97 12.48
CA LEU A 178 9.21 -8.30 13.75
C LEU A 178 10.45 -8.85 14.46
N ALA A 179 10.63 -10.18 14.52
CA ALA A 179 11.80 -10.81 15.09
C ALA A 179 13.09 -10.33 14.39
N ARG A 180 13.08 -10.35 13.06
CA ARG A 180 14.21 -9.90 12.23
C ARG A 180 14.54 -8.42 12.43
N LEU A 181 13.54 -7.54 12.47
CA LEU A 181 13.74 -6.09 12.55
C LEU A 181 14.07 -5.60 13.97
N SER A 182 13.54 -6.25 14.99
CA SER A 182 13.70 -5.84 16.39
C SER A 182 14.79 -6.62 17.13
N GLY A 183 15.20 -7.77 16.62
CA GLY A 183 16.10 -8.73 17.29
C GLY A 183 15.47 -9.46 18.47
N GLY A 184 14.15 -9.31 18.68
CA GLY A 184 13.41 -10.01 19.72
C GLY A 184 13.00 -11.42 19.31
N ILE A 185 12.73 -12.26 20.31
CA ILE A 185 12.33 -13.65 20.17
C ILE A 185 10.80 -13.73 20.22
N VAL A 186 10.20 -14.45 19.26
CA VAL A 186 8.76 -14.77 19.28
C VAL A 186 8.56 -15.97 20.19
N LEU A 187 7.73 -15.82 21.23
CA LEU A 187 7.42 -16.91 22.16
C LEU A 187 6.20 -17.69 21.71
N ASP A 188 5.12 -16.99 21.34
CA ASP A 188 3.87 -17.60 20.92
C ASP A 188 3.02 -16.65 20.06
N ILE A 189 2.15 -17.23 19.25
CA ILE A 189 1.15 -16.52 18.45
C ILE A 189 -0.23 -17.06 18.85
N GLN A 190 -0.98 -16.23 19.56
CA GLN A 190 -2.31 -16.57 20.05
C GLN A 190 -3.37 -16.50 18.95
N GLU A 191 -4.48 -17.21 19.15
CA GLU A 191 -5.61 -17.30 18.20
C GLU A 191 -6.31 -15.96 17.94
N ASP A 192 -6.21 -15.01 18.86
CA ASP A 192 -6.75 -13.65 18.73
C ASP A 192 -5.86 -12.71 17.90
N ASN A 193 -4.84 -13.25 17.22
CA ASN A 193 -3.80 -12.54 16.48
C ASN A 193 -2.89 -11.67 17.38
N THR A 194 -2.70 -12.09 18.63
CA THR A 194 -1.73 -11.49 19.55
C THR A 194 -0.41 -12.27 19.51
N ILE A 195 0.69 -11.56 19.22
CA ILE A 195 2.05 -12.12 19.22
C ILE A 195 2.71 -11.76 20.54
N ILE A 196 3.21 -12.76 21.27
CA ILE A 196 3.98 -12.53 22.50
C ILE A 196 5.47 -12.53 22.15
N MET A 197 6.13 -11.41 22.44
CA MET A 197 7.54 -11.22 22.13
C MET A 197 8.38 -10.98 23.38
N TYR A 198 9.57 -11.59 23.39
CA TYR A 198 10.61 -11.40 24.38
C TYR A 198 11.79 -10.65 23.77
N ARG A 199 12.42 -9.77 24.54
CA ARG A 199 13.51 -8.92 24.03
C ARG A 199 14.87 -9.61 23.86
N GLY A 200 15.10 -10.74 24.55
CA GLY A 200 16.42 -11.39 24.68
C GLY A 200 17.10 -11.14 26.04
N LYS A 201 18.03 -12.02 26.45
CA LYS A 201 18.73 -11.90 27.74
C LYS A 201 19.68 -10.70 27.73
N ASN A 202 20.33 -10.47 26.60
CA ASN A 202 21.34 -9.42 26.38
C ASN A 202 20.79 -8.15 25.73
N TYR A 203 19.55 -7.77 26.06
CA TYR A 203 18.97 -6.56 25.49
C TYR A 203 19.75 -5.31 25.89
N SER A 204 20.38 -4.67 24.90
CA SER A 204 20.90 -3.31 25.00
C SER A 204 19.94 -2.37 24.30
N GLN A 205 19.70 -1.19 24.89
CA GLN A 205 18.89 -0.17 24.23
C GLN A 205 19.61 0.20 22.92
N PRO A 206 18.96 0.04 21.75
CA PRO A 206 19.62 0.32 20.49
C PRO A 206 20.09 1.78 20.47
N PRO A 207 21.27 2.08 19.89
CA PRO A 207 21.78 3.44 19.76
C PRO A 207 20.72 4.39 19.19
N THR A 208 20.81 5.68 19.53
CA THR A 208 19.81 6.68 19.12
C THR A 208 19.67 6.78 17.59
N GLU A 209 20.72 6.41 16.86
CA GLU A 209 20.75 6.27 15.41
C GLU A 209 19.81 5.18 14.88
N ILE A 210 19.63 4.08 15.62
CA ILE A 210 18.66 3.01 15.32
C ILE A 210 17.26 3.38 15.83
N MET A 211 17.17 4.19 16.90
CA MET A 211 15.89 4.78 17.34
C MET A 211 15.32 5.79 16.33
N SER A 212 16.18 6.39 15.48
CA SER A 212 15.79 7.30 14.40
C SER A 212 16.66 7.13 13.15
N PRO A 213 16.60 5.98 12.45
CA PRO A 213 17.53 5.72 11.36
C PRO A 213 17.13 6.54 10.14
N ARG A 214 18.05 7.35 9.61
CA ARG A 214 17.86 8.25 8.45
C ARG A 214 17.27 7.53 7.23
N THR A 215 17.54 6.23 7.08
CA THR A 215 17.01 5.36 6.03
C THR A 215 15.82 4.55 6.56
N THR A 216 14.68 5.20 6.70
CA THR A 216 13.41 4.53 7.05
C THR A 216 12.77 3.83 5.86
N LEU A 217 12.20 2.63 6.05
CA LEU A 217 11.08 2.19 5.22
C LEU A 217 10.12 3.38 5.19
N SER A 218 10.17 4.10 4.07
CA SER A 218 9.80 5.51 4.10
C SER A 218 8.35 5.60 4.57
N ARG A 219 8.00 6.62 5.38
CA ARG A 219 6.59 6.88 5.76
C ARG A 219 5.64 6.72 4.57
N LYS A 220 6.14 7.02 3.36
CA LYS A 220 5.56 6.75 2.05
C LYS A 220 5.31 5.28 1.73
N LYS A 221 6.27 4.34 1.83
CA LYS A 221 6.06 2.88 1.59
C LYS A 221 4.84 2.38 2.35
N VAL A 222 4.82 2.69 3.63
CA VAL A 222 3.81 2.20 4.56
C VAL A 222 2.44 2.84 4.27
N LEU A 223 2.42 4.13 3.89
CA LEU A 223 1.21 4.78 3.37
C LEU A 223 0.74 4.13 2.07
N PHE A 224 1.65 3.86 1.12
CA PHE A 224 1.33 3.25 -0.16
C PHE A 224 0.78 1.84 0.00
N ARG A 225 1.33 1.03 0.92
CA ARG A 225 0.81 -0.32 1.21
C ARG A 225 -0.58 -0.26 1.87
N ALA A 226 -0.81 0.69 2.78
CA ALA A 226 -2.14 0.92 3.34
C ALA A 226 -3.15 1.41 2.29
N PHE A 227 -2.75 2.29 1.36
CA PHE A 227 -3.58 2.73 0.24
C PHE A 227 -3.85 1.59 -0.74
N HIS A 228 -2.85 0.76 -1.02
CA HIS A 228 -2.98 -0.43 -1.85
C HIS A 228 -4.03 -1.36 -1.24
N PHE A 229 -3.91 -1.72 0.04
CA PHE A 229 -4.89 -2.54 0.75
C PHE A 229 -6.31 -1.95 0.69
N LEU A 230 -6.46 -0.63 0.91
CA LEU A 230 -7.76 0.03 0.81
C LEU A 230 -8.35 -0.07 -0.61
N ILE A 231 -7.54 0.15 -1.64
CA ILE A 231 -8.01 0.10 -3.03
C ILE A 231 -8.32 -1.32 -3.43
N SER A 232 -7.47 -2.29 -3.07
CA SER A 232 -7.69 -3.71 -3.33
C SER A 232 -8.99 -4.19 -2.69
N SER A 233 -9.26 -3.81 -1.43
CA SER A 233 -10.54 -4.11 -0.78
C SER A 233 -11.75 -3.49 -1.50
N GLN A 234 -11.62 -2.24 -1.98
CA GLN A 234 -12.68 -1.62 -2.79
C GLN A 234 -12.85 -2.29 -4.16
N LEU A 235 -11.76 -2.80 -4.75
CA LEU A 235 -11.75 -3.49 -6.02
C LEU A 235 -12.48 -4.82 -5.92
N VAL A 236 -12.21 -5.60 -4.87
CA VAL A 236 -12.94 -6.85 -4.58
C VAL A 236 -14.44 -6.59 -4.43
N VAL A 237 -14.84 -5.54 -3.70
CA VAL A 237 -16.26 -5.18 -3.58
C VAL A 237 -16.86 -4.79 -4.93
N LEU A 238 -16.15 -3.98 -5.72
CA LEU A 238 -16.62 -3.57 -7.06
C LEU A 238 -16.71 -4.74 -8.04
N GLU A 239 -15.76 -5.67 -8.02
CA GLU A 239 -15.79 -6.89 -8.84
C GLU A 239 -16.98 -7.77 -8.43
N SER A 240 -17.20 -8.00 -7.14
CA SER A 240 -18.36 -8.77 -6.68
C SER A 240 -19.71 -8.14 -7.06
N TYR A 241 -19.79 -6.81 -7.11
CA TYR A 241 -20.97 -6.10 -7.61
C TYR A 241 -21.15 -6.30 -9.12
N TYR A 242 -20.05 -6.26 -9.88
CA TYR A 242 -20.07 -6.46 -11.33
C TYR A 242 -20.51 -7.88 -11.70
N GLU A 243 -19.95 -8.90 -11.05
CA GLU A 243 -20.32 -10.30 -11.27
C GLU A 243 -21.82 -10.53 -10.99
N ARG A 244 -22.35 -9.95 -9.91
CA ARG A 244 -23.79 -10.00 -9.61
C ARG A 244 -24.63 -9.30 -10.67
N TYR A 245 -24.20 -8.14 -11.14
CA TYR A 245 -24.91 -7.38 -12.16
C TYR A 245 -24.93 -8.14 -13.50
N PHE A 246 -23.79 -8.73 -13.90
CA PHE A 246 -23.67 -9.51 -15.13
C PHE A 246 -24.48 -10.82 -15.07
N SER A 247 -24.50 -11.50 -13.92
CA SER A 247 -25.35 -12.67 -13.67
C SER A 247 -26.84 -12.35 -13.78
N GLN A 248 -27.30 -11.18 -13.31
CA GLN A 248 -28.69 -10.74 -13.47
C GLN A 248 -29.06 -10.41 -14.93
N ILE A 249 -28.13 -9.87 -15.72
CA ILE A 249 -28.35 -9.60 -17.14
C ILE A 249 -28.44 -10.90 -17.93
N THR A 250 -27.49 -11.82 -17.73
CA THR A 250 -27.46 -13.12 -18.41
C THR A 250 -28.68 -13.97 -18.08
N THR A 251 -29.11 -14.02 -16.83
CA THR A 251 -30.34 -14.75 -16.45
C THR A 251 -31.60 -14.14 -17.07
N ARG A 252 -31.69 -12.81 -17.17
CA ARG A 252 -32.81 -12.12 -17.86
C ARG A 252 -32.82 -12.35 -19.36
N THR A 253 -31.67 -12.32 -20.02
CA THR A 253 -31.59 -12.56 -21.47
C THR A 253 -31.89 -14.03 -21.80
N PHE A 254 -31.39 -14.99 -21.02
CA PHE A 254 -31.73 -16.42 -21.16
C PHE A 254 -33.22 -16.68 -20.92
N SER A 255 -33.82 -16.09 -19.87
CA SER A 255 -35.26 -16.22 -19.59
C SER A 255 -36.12 -15.60 -20.70
N SER A 256 -35.73 -14.44 -21.24
CA SER A 256 -36.43 -13.82 -22.38
C SER A 256 -36.30 -14.62 -23.69
N MET A 257 -35.14 -15.23 -23.97
CA MET A 257 -34.94 -16.08 -25.14
C MET A 257 -35.68 -17.42 -25.04
N LEU A 258 -35.81 -17.98 -23.84
CA LEU A 258 -36.64 -19.17 -23.59
C LEU A 258 -38.14 -18.88 -23.80
N ILE A 259 -38.62 -17.71 -23.37
CA ILE A 259 -40.01 -17.29 -23.58
C ILE A 259 -40.31 -17.06 -25.08
N LEU A 260 -39.39 -16.44 -25.84
CA LEU A 260 -39.57 -16.26 -27.28
C LEU A 260 -39.54 -17.59 -28.07
N ARG A 261 -38.81 -18.60 -27.60
CA ARG A 261 -38.81 -19.95 -28.20
C ARG A 261 -40.04 -20.79 -27.88
N MET A 262 -40.84 -20.43 -26.88
CA MET A 262 -42.10 -21.11 -26.56
C MET A 262 -43.32 -20.51 -27.28
N ILE A 263 -43.15 -19.38 -27.96
CA ILE A 263 -44.24 -18.63 -28.63
C ILE A 263 -44.19 -18.80 -30.17
N CYS A 264 -43.16 -19.45 -30.72
CA CYS A 264 -43.07 -19.89 -32.12
C CYS A 264 -43.20 -21.40 -32.22
#